data_AF-A0A3P3QGC5-F1
#
_entry.id   AF-A0A3P3QGC5-F1
#
_cell.length_a   1.000
_cell.length_b   1.000
_cell.length_c   1.000
_cell.angle_alpha   90.00
_cell.angle_beta   90.00
_cell.angle_gamma   90.00
#
_symmetry.space_group_name_H-M   'P 1'
#
loop_
_entity.id
_entity.type
_entity.pdbx_description
1 polymer ?
#
loop_
_entity_poly.entity_id
_entity_poly.type
_entity_poly.pdbx_seq_one_letter_code
_entity_poly.pdbx_strand_id
1 'polypeptide(L)'
;MNLLSRLHKAPIRVLRLQRRKSMSRIRFSMIRLRIALSQETDETKRMLMIYQRSLQGKATQAELRFANHQLVDVLRATGLGIFAVLPFAPVTIPILIKLGRKLGIEVLPSSFQPKTERLKK
;
A
#
# COMPACT_ATOMS: atom_id res chain seq x y z
N MET A 1 -16.49 -22.58 40.60
CA MET A 1 -15.31 -22.16 39.80
C MET A 1 -15.68 -22.20 38.32
N ASN A 2 -15.83 -21.05 37.65
CA ASN A 2 -16.33 -21.00 36.26
C ASN A 2 -15.19 -21.24 35.24
N LEU A 3 -14.94 -22.52 34.93
CA LEU A 3 -13.90 -22.98 34.01
C LEU A 3 -14.09 -22.44 32.57
N LEU A 4 -15.35 -22.28 32.15
CA LEU A 4 -15.75 -21.71 30.85
C LEU A 4 -15.21 -20.28 30.60
N SER A 5 -15.04 -19.48 31.65
CA SER A 5 -14.55 -18.09 31.55
C SER A 5 -13.04 -17.99 31.24
N ARG A 6 -12.32 -19.11 31.14
CA ARG A 6 -10.86 -19.11 30.88
C ARG A 6 -10.49 -19.71 29.53
N LEU A 7 -11.36 -20.52 28.93
CA LEU A 7 -11.11 -21.18 27.64
C LEU A 7 -11.03 -20.19 26.48
N HIS A 8 -11.66 -19.02 26.58
CA HIS A 8 -11.58 -17.97 25.55
C HIS A 8 -10.29 -17.13 25.61
N LYS A 9 -9.52 -17.18 26.71
CA LYS A 9 -8.33 -16.32 26.89
C LYS A 9 -7.17 -16.74 25.99
N ALA A 10 -6.98 -18.05 25.80
CA ALA A 10 -5.98 -18.61 24.90
C ALA A 10 -6.22 -18.24 23.41
N PRO A 11 -7.41 -18.46 22.82
CA PRO A 11 -7.68 -18.09 21.44
C PRO A 11 -7.57 -16.58 21.21
N ILE A 12 -8.03 -15.74 22.14
CA ILE A 12 -7.85 -14.28 22.04
C ILE A 12 -6.36 -13.90 22.01
N ARG A 13 -5.53 -14.54 22.85
CA ARG A 13 -4.09 -14.30 22.86
C ARG A 13 -3.46 -14.70 21.52
N VAL A 14 -3.83 -15.85 20.96
CA VAL A 14 -3.33 -16.33 19.66
C VAL A 14 -3.72 -15.35 18.55
N LEU A 15 -4.99 -14.92 18.50
CA LEU A 15 -5.46 -13.90 17.55
C LEU A 15 -4.66 -12.60 17.66
N ARG A 16 -4.38 -12.14 18.89
CA ARG A 16 -3.57 -10.93 19.12
C ARG A 16 -2.12 -11.09 18.64
N LEU A 17 -1.50 -12.25 18.86
CA LEU A 17 -0.14 -12.55 18.42
C LEU A 17 -0.07 -12.67 16.89
N GLN A 18 -1.03 -13.36 16.28
CA GLN A 18 -1.15 -13.46 14.84
C GLN A 18 -1.33 -12.09 14.19
N ARG A 19 -2.17 -11.22 14.79
CA ARG A 19 -2.35 -9.84 14.33
C ARG A 19 -1.04 -9.05 14.39
N ARG A 20 -0.29 -9.13 15.50
CA ARG A 20 1.03 -8.47 15.61
C ARG A 20 2.00 -8.97 14.53
N LYS A 21 2.09 -10.29 14.33
CA LYS A 21 2.96 -10.90 13.31
C LYS A 21 2.58 -10.44 11.88
N SER A 22 1.28 -10.42 11.57
CA SER A 22 0.78 -9.94 10.28
C SER A 22 1.10 -8.46 10.06
N MET A 23 0.86 -7.61 11.06
CA MET A 23 1.18 -6.18 10.97
C MET A 23 2.67 -5.92 10.74
N SER A 24 3.55 -6.68 11.39
CA SER A 24 4.99 -6.58 11.16
C SER A 24 5.36 -6.94 9.71
N ARG A 25 4.77 -8.01 9.14
CA ARG A 25 4.97 -8.37 7.74
C ARG A 25 4.54 -7.26 6.79
N ILE A 26 3.35 -6.69 7.01
CA ILE A 26 2.84 -5.57 6.20
C ILE A 26 3.78 -4.37 6.29
N ARG A 27 4.30 -4.05 7.48
CA ARG A 27 5.29 -2.97 7.67
C ARG A 27 6.56 -3.23 6.86
N PHE A 28 7.10 -4.45 6.88
CA PHE A 28 8.26 -4.81 6.06
C PHE A 28 7.96 -4.71 4.56
N SER A 29 6.81 -5.19 4.11
CA SER A 29 6.40 -5.07 2.72
C SER A 29 6.27 -3.60 2.28
N MET A 30 5.77 -2.73 3.16
CA MET A 30 5.69 -1.29 2.90
C MET A 30 7.06 -0.61 2.83
N ILE A 31 8.03 -1.03 3.66
CA ILE A 31 9.43 -0.54 3.56
C ILE A 31 10.02 -0.95 2.20
N ARG A 32 9.80 -2.20 1.77
CA ARG A 32 10.24 -2.67 0.45
C ARG A 32 9.56 -1.90 -0.67
N LEU A 33 8.26 -1.62 -0.54
CA LEU A 33 7.52 -0.81 -1.51
C LEU A 33 8.10 0.59 -1.63
N ARG A 34 8.40 1.24 -0.50
CA ARG A 34 9.09 2.54 -0.52
C ARG A 34 10.42 2.45 -1.25
N ILE A 35 11.25 1.45 -0.95
CA ILE A 35 12.56 1.27 -1.59
C ILE A 35 12.38 1.06 -3.10
N ALA A 36 11.48 0.16 -3.50
CA ALA A 36 11.19 -0.14 -4.90
C ALA A 36 10.68 1.10 -5.67
N LEU A 37 9.81 1.90 -5.06
CA LEU A 37 9.32 3.14 -5.66
C LEU A 37 10.37 4.26 -5.66
N SER A 38 11.29 4.26 -4.69
CA SER A 38 12.38 5.24 -4.59
C SER A 38 13.53 4.93 -5.55
N GLN A 39 13.66 3.69 -6.01
CA GLN A 39 14.70 3.26 -6.94
C GLN A 39 14.44 3.70 -8.40
N GLU A 40 13.78 4.85 -8.56
CA GLU A 40 13.36 5.53 -9.78
C GLU A 40 13.71 4.85 -11.11
N THR A 41 12.81 4.00 -11.61
CA THR A 41 12.81 3.57 -13.02
C THR A 41 11.92 4.50 -13.84
N ASP A 42 12.28 4.74 -15.11
CA ASP A 42 11.47 5.57 -16.02
C ASP A 42 10.03 5.04 -16.16
N GLU A 43 9.85 3.73 -16.06
CA GLU A 43 8.55 3.06 -16.05
C GLU A 43 7.70 3.44 -14.83
N THR A 44 8.31 3.50 -13.64
CA THR A 44 7.61 3.87 -12.39
C THR A 44 7.18 5.33 -12.42
N LYS A 45 8.04 6.22 -12.94
CA LYS A 45 7.69 7.64 -13.16
C LYS A 45 6.52 7.77 -14.14
N ARG A 46 6.58 7.04 -15.26
CA ARG A 46 5.49 6.99 -16.26
C ARG A 46 4.19 6.47 -15.65
N MET A 47 4.24 5.40 -14.89
CA MET A 47 3.09 4.85 -14.15
C MET A 47 2.47 5.90 -13.21
N LEU A 48 3.27 6.55 -12.36
CA LEU A 48 2.79 7.56 -11.42
C LEU A 48 2.20 8.79 -12.13
N MET A 49 2.80 9.24 -13.24
CA MET A 49 2.27 10.32 -14.08
C MET A 49 0.92 9.95 -14.71
N ILE A 50 0.77 8.72 -15.22
CA ILE A 50 -0.51 8.23 -15.76
C ILE A 50 -1.58 8.26 -14.66
N TYR A 51 -1.24 7.88 -13.43
CA TYR A 51 -2.19 7.96 -12.33
C TYR A 51 -2.57 9.38 -11.94
N GLN A 52 -1.62 10.31 -11.92
CA GLN A 52 -1.94 11.73 -11.74
C GLN A 52 -2.88 12.24 -12.83
N ARG A 53 -2.64 11.87 -14.10
CA ARG A 53 -3.51 12.23 -15.23
C ARG A 53 -4.87 11.55 -15.14
N SER A 54 -4.94 10.32 -14.62
CA SER A 54 -6.19 9.59 -14.41
C SER A 54 -7.08 10.25 -13.37
N LEU A 55 -6.50 10.75 -12.27
CA LEU A 55 -7.24 11.52 -11.27
C LEU A 55 -7.81 12.84 -11.85
N GLN A 56 -7.19 13.37 -12.90
CA GLN A 56 -7.67 14.55 -13.64
C GLN A 56 -8.63 14.20 -14.79
N GLY A 57 -8.96 12.93 -15.00
CA GLY A 57 -9.80 12.48 -16.12
C GLY A 57 -9.14 12.51 -17.50
N LYS A 58 -7.81 12.65 -17.58
CA LYS A 58 -7.02 12.84 -18.82
C LYS A 58 -6.22 11.61 -19.26
N ALA A 59 -6.45 10.45 -18.65
CA ALA A 59 -5.76 9.21 -18.98
C ALA A 59 -6.64 8.33 -19.87
N THR A 60 -6.03 7.75 -20.91
CA THR A 60 -6.69 6.76 -21.75
C THR A 60 -6.72 5.38 -21.08
N GLN A 61 -7.66 4.54 -21.52
CA GLN A 61 -7.79 3.17 -21.00
C GLN A 61 -6.53 2.33 -21.26
N ALA A 62 -5.81 2.57 -22.36
CA ALA A 62 -4.56 1.89 -22.66
C ALA A 62 -3.43 2.29 -21.69
N GLU A 63 -3.27 3.59 -21.43
CA GLU A 63 -2.31 4.10 -20.43
C GLU A 63 -2.61 3.52 -19.04
N LEU A 64 -3.89 3.48 -18.66
CA LEU A 64 -4.32 2.89 -17.39
C LEU A 64 -3.98 1.41 -17.27
N ARG A 65 -4.20 0.61 -18.32
CA ARG A 65 -3.82 -0.81 -18.31
C ARG A 65 -2.32 -1.00 -18.13
N PHE A 66 -1.51 -0.19 -18.81
CA PHE A 66 -0.06 -0.22 -18.66
C PHE A 66 0.36 0.11 -17.22
N ALA A 67 -0.16 1.21 -16.66
CA ALA A 67 0.16 1.61 -15.29
C ALA A 67 -0.28 0.56 -14.26
N ASN A 68 -1.45 -0.06 -14.47
CA ASN A 68 -1.97 -1.12 -13.60
C ASN A 68 -1.08 -2.36 -13.61
N HIS A 69 -0.59 -2.77 -14.78
CA HIS A 69 0.34 -3.89 -14.87
C HIS A 69 1.61 -3.60 -14.06
N GLN A 70 2.20 -2.42 -14.24
CA GLN A 70 3.40 -2.02 -13.51
C GLN A 70 3.16 -1.97 -12.00
N LEU A 71 2.03 -1.42 -11.56
CA LEU A 71 1.69 -1.34 -10.13
C LEU A 71 1.54 -2.75 -9.52
N VAL A 72 0.89 -3.66 -10.24
CA VAL A 72 0.70 -5.05 -9.82
C VAL A 72 2.05 -5.76 -9.65
N ASP A 73 2.98 -5.55 -10.57
CA ASP A 73 4.32 -6.17 -10.49
C ASP A 73 5.10 -5.63 -9.28
N VAL A 74 5.07 -4.31 -9.05
CA VAL A 74 5.68 -3.69 -7.86
C VAL A 74 5.04 -4.21 -6.57
N LEU A 75 3.72 -4.36 -6.52
CA LEU A 75 3.01 -4.90 -5.34
C LEU A 75 3.33 -6.38 -5.10
N ARG A 76 3.46 -7.21 -6.14
CA ARG A 76 3.90 -8.61 -6.01
C ARG A 76 5.33 -8.68 -5.49
N ALA A 77 6.25 -7.93 -6.10
CA ALA A 77 7.67 -7.93 -5.73
C ALA A 77 7.91 -7.51 -4.27
N THR A 78 7.08 -6.61 -3.76
CA THR A 78 7.21 -6.05 -2.40
C THR A 78 6.50 -6.89 -1.34
N GLY A 79 5.74 -7.93 -1.73
CA GLY A 79 5.00 -8.79 -0.82
C GLY A 79 3.64 -8.22 -0.41
N LEU A 80 3.07 -7.33 -1.23
CA LEU A 80 1.72 -6.76 -1.12
C LEU A 80 0.77 -7.37 -2.17
N GLY A 81 0.97 -8.64 -2.52
CA GLY A 81 0.23 -9.34 -3.58
C GLY A 81 -1.30 -9.32 -3.42
N ILE A 82 -1.82 -9.17 -2.20
CA ILE A 82 -3.28 -9.03 -1.99
C ILE A 82 -3.86 -7.75 -2.62
N PHE A 83 -3.06 -6.68 -2.67
CA PHE A 83 -3.44 -5.43 -3.33
C PHE A 83 -3.24 -5.50 -4.85
N ALA A 84 -2.47 -6.48 -5.34
CA ALA A 84 -2.20 -6.68 -6.75
C ALA A 84 -3.38 -7.33 -7.51
N VAL A 85 -4.38 -7.86 -6.79
CA VAL A 85 -5.61 -8.42 -7.39
C VAL A 85 -6.63 -7.32 -7.69
N LEU A 86 -6.48 -6.11 -7.14
CA LEU A 86 -7.45 -5.03 -7.27
C LEU A 86 -7.30 -4.28 -8.61
N PRO A 87 -8.29 -4.31 -9.51
CA PRO A 87 -8.21 -3.65 -10.83
C PRO A 87 -8.48 -2.13 -10.83
N PHE A 88 -8.61 -1.48 -9.66
CA PHE A 88 -9.03 -0.06 -9.53
C PHE A 88 -7.93 0.86 -9.02
N ALA A 89 -6.86 1.04 -9.79
CA ALA A 89 -5.71 1.82 -9.35
C ALA A 89 -5.95 3.30 -8.96
N PRO A 90 -6.90 4.05 -9.55
CA PRO A 90 -7.23 5.40 -9.06
C PRO A 90 -7.64 5.41 -7.57
N VAL A 91 -8.18 4.28 -7.08
CA VAL A 91 -8.56 4.09 -5.67
C VAL A 91 -7.44 3.40 -4.89
N THR A 92 -6.71 2.45 -5.50
CA THR A 92 -5.65 1.68 -4.83
C THR A 92 -4.49 2.54 -4.35
N ILE A 93 -4.01 3.50 -5.15
CA ILE A 93 -2.88 4.36 -4.75
C ILE A 93 -3.19 5.18 -3.48
N PRO A 94 -4.33 5.90 -3.38
CA PRO A 94 -4.73 6.57 -2.15
C PRO A 94 -4.79 5.66 -0.93
N ILE A 95 -5.26 4.41 -1.09
CA ILE A 95 -5.32 3.43 -0.01
C ILE A 95 -3.91 3.03 0.45
N LEU A 96 -3.00 2.72 -0.49
CA LEU A 96 -1.61 2.38 -0.18
C LEU A 96 -0.90 3.52 0.56
N ILE A 97 -1.11 4.77 0.13
CA ILE A 97 -0.55 5.95 0.80
C ILE A 97 -1.08 6.07 2.24
N LYS A 98 -2.39 5.92 2.44
CA LYS A 98 -3.00 5.98 3.78
C LYS A 98 -2.50 4.85 4.68
N LEU A 99 -2.36 3.64 4.16
CA LEU A 99 -1.82 2.49 4.88
C LEU A 99 -0.35 2.69 5.28
N GLY A 100 0.47 3.17 4.35
CA GLY A 100 1.86 3.53 4.62
C GLY A 100 1.97 4.56 5.73
N ARG A 101 1.23 5.67 5.63
CA ARG A 101 1.20 6.73 6.67
C ARG A 101 0.79 6.20 8.03
N LYS A 102 -0.24 5.33 8.10
CA LYS A 102 -0.67 4.67 9.34
C LYS A 102 0.43 3.79 9.96
N LEU A 103 1.35 3.29 9.15
CA LEU A 103 2.50 2.48 9.57
C LEU A 103 3.77 3.33 9.80
N GLY A 104 3.71 4.65 9.59
CA GLY A 104 4.85 5.56 9.68
C GLY A 104 5.82 5.45 8.49
N ILE A 105 5.34 4.99 7.33
CA ILE A 105 6.14 4.77 6.12
C ILE A 105 5.61 5.68 5.01
N GLU A 106 6.45 6.57 4.50
CA GLU A 106 6.17 7.34 3.30
C GLU A 106 6.48 6.50 2.06
N VAL A 107 5.45 6.16 1.30
CA VAL A 107 5.55 5.18 0.21
C VAL A 107 5.88 5.82 -1.13
N LEU A 108 5.39 7.05 -1.38
CA LEU A 108 5.60 7.77 -2.64
C LEU A 108 6.94 8.54 -2.64
N PRO A 109 7.58 8.68 -3.80
CA PRO A 109 8.70 9.61 -3.98
C PRO A 109 8.26 11.05 -3.71
N SER A 110 9.19 11.88 -3.23
CA SER A 110 8.96 13.29 -2.86
C SER A 110 8.27 14.09 -3.97
N SER A 111 8.58 13.81 -5.24
CA SER A 111 8.06 14.49 -6.42
C SER A 111 6.58 14.25 -6.70
N PHE A 112 6.00 13.17 -6.14
CA PHE A 112 4.61 12.77 -6.36
C PHE A 112 3.74 12.97 -5.13
N GLN A 113 4.27 13.63 -4.10
CA GLN A 113 3.49 13.92 -2.90
C GLN A 113 2.33 14.85 -3.26
N PRO A 114 1.06 14.44 -3.00
CA PRO A 114 -0.03 15.39 -3.08
C PRO A 114 0.28 16.52 -2.10
N LYS A 115 0.00 17.77 -2.48
CA LYS A 115 0.00 18.95 -1.60
C LYS A 115 -1.13 18.83 -0.55
N THR A 116 -1.21 17.71 0.16
CA THR A 116 -1.83 17.68 1.47
C THR A 116 -0.85 18.42 2.35
N GLU A 117 -1.23 19.64 2.72
CA GLU A 117 -0.53 20.45 3.70
C GLU A 117 -0.03 19.56 4.84
N ARG A 118 1.21 19.81 5.23
CA ARG A 118 1.76 19.33 6.49
C ARG A 118 0.76 19.74 7.56
N LEU A 119 -0.09 18.81 8.01
CA LEU A 119 -0.87 18.98 9.22
C LEU A 119 0.15 19.03 10.35
N LYS A 120 0.62 20.25 10.60
CA LYS A 120 1.38 20.64 11.77
C LYS A 120 0.50 20.35 12.98
N LYS A 121 0.86 19.33 13.74
CA LYS A 121 1.08 19.32 15.20
C LYS A 121 1.09 17.89 15.72
#